data_AF-A0A2V9HZ98-F1
#
_entry.id   AF-A0A2V9HZ98-F1
#
_cell.length_a   1.000
_cell.length_b   1.000
_cell.length_c   1.000
_cell.angle_alpha   90.00
_cell.angle_beta   90.00
_cell.angle_gamma   90.00
#
_symmetry.space_group_name_H-M   'P 1'
#
loop_
_entity.id
_entity.type
_entity.pdbx_description
1 polymer ?
#
loop_
_entity_poly.entity_id
_entity_poly.type
_entity_poly.pdbx_seq_one_letter_code
_entity_poly.pdbx_strand_id
1 'polypeptide(L)'
;MVKNPKRQSGFTTVELAMVVGMTLILSTLATFGLQSFLRAYRAGADARAIASQLSLARMRASSAFTRAQLFVNANTQTYQVRLDSNKDGTFDTNDVTEGGTYSLSPGVNLGFGAITTPAGEQTTISQSVDAASPVFNSRGVPGNGTLTPYAIYLTNSDNDLFYAVTVSQSGRVNVWQNVAGAWALR
;
A
#
# COMPACT_ATOMS: atom_id res chain seq x y z
N MET A 1 -36.55 26.55 57.89
CA MET A 1 -35.30 27.01 57.23
C MET A 1 -35.35 26.56 55.76
N VAL A 2 -35.83 27.41 54.86
CA VAL A 2 -36.08 27.04 53.45
C VAL A 2 -34.83 27.39 52.62
N LYS A 3 -34.18 26.39 52.02
CA LYS A 3 -33.07 26.59 51.08
C LYS A 3 -33.66 27.06 49.75
N ASN A 4 -33.37 28.29 49.34
CA ASN A 4 -33.71 28.76 47.99
C ASN A 4 -32.95 27.92 46.94
N PRO A 5 -33.63 27.39 45.90
CA PRO A 5 -32.95 26.71 44.81
C PRO A 5 -32.08 27.72 44.05
N LYS A 6 -30.81 27.40 43.84
CA LYS A 6 -29.91 28.22 43.01
C LYS A 6 -30.48 28.28 41.59
N ARG A 7 -30.72 29.48 41.07
CA ARG A 7 -31.11 29.69 39.67
C ARG A 7 -29.98 29.16 38.78
N GLN A 8 -30.28 28.17 37.95
CA GLN A 8 -29.38 27.73 36.89
C GLN A 8 -29.45 28.76 35.77
N SER A 9 -28.36 29.48 35.54
CA SER A 9 -28.21 30.35 34.38
C SER A 9 -27.97 29.48 33.14
N GLY A 10 -28.91 29.48 32.21
CA GLY A 10 -28.72 28.87 30.88
C GLY A 10 -27.78 29.71 30.01
N PHE A 11 -27.28 29.09 28.94
CA PHE A 11 -26.46 29.77 27.93
C PHE A 11 -27.25 30.88 27.23
N THR A 12 -26.59 32.01 26.98
CA THR A 12 -27.21 33.09 26.21
C THR A 12 -27.27 32.71 24.73
N THR A 13 -28.26 33.24 23.98
CA THR A 13 -28.37 33.02 22.53
C THR A 13 -27.12 33.49 21.78
N VAL A 14 -26.48 34.55 22.28
CA VAL A 14 -25.23 35.09 21.73
C VAL A 14 -24.06 34.14 21.98
N GLU A 15 -23.98 33.57 23.18
CA GLU A 15 -22.96 32.57 23.53
C GLU A 15 -23.11 31.30 22.69
N LEU A 16 -24.34 30.84 22.46
CA LEU A 16 -24.60 29.72 21.55
C LEU A 16 -24.18 30.06 20.11
N ALA A 17 -24.50 31.26 19.62
CA ALA A 17 -24.10 31.71 18.28
C ALA A 17 -22.57 31.81 18.15
N MET A 18 -21.87 32.28 19.19
CA MET A 18 -20.41 32.35 19.23
C MET A 18 -19.78 30.96 19.22
N VAL A 19 -20.32 30.02 19.99
CA VAL A 19 -19.84 28.62 20.01
C VAL A 19 -20.05 27.96 18.65
N VAL A 20 -21.23 28.10 18.04
CA VAL A 20 -21.50 27.54 16.69
C VAL A 20 -20.59 28.18 15.65
N GLY A 21 -20.36 29.50 15.71
CA GLY A 21 -19.42 30.19 14.83
C GLY A 21 -17.99 29.65 14.96
N MET A 22 -17.52 29.46 16.19
CA MET A 22 -16.19 28.89 16.47
C MET A 22 -16.07 27.44 15.99
N THR A 23 -17.07 26.60 16.21
CA THR A 23 -17.02 25.18 15.78
C THR A 23 -17.03 25.04 14.27
N LEU A 24 -17.74 25.91 13.54
CA LEU A 24 -17.72 25.92 12.07
C LEU A 24 -16.33 26.32 11.53
N ILE A 25 -15.71 27.36 12.11
CA ILE A 25 -14.35 27.78 11.73
C ILE A 25 -13.33 26.67 12.02
N LEU A 26 -13.43 26.01 13.18
CA LEU A 26 -12.52 24.92 13.52
C LEU A 26 -12.72 23.69 12.62
N SER A 27 -13.96 23.40 12.22
CA SER A 27 -14.27 22.26 11.34
C SER A 27 -13.68 22.42 9.94
N THR A 28 -13.70 23.65 9.39
CA THR A 28 -13.11 23.91 8.06
C THR A 28 -11.59 23.76 8.09
N LEU A 29 -10.92 24.26 9.14
CA LEU A 29 -9.46 24.11 9.31
C LEU A 29 -9.05 22.64 9.48
N ALA A 30 -9.83 21.84 10.20
CA ALA A 30 -9.56 20.41 10.40
C ALA A 30 -9.63 19.58 9.11
N THR A 31 -10.41 20.03 8.12
CA THR A 31 -10.66 19.27 6.88
C THR A 31 -9.40 19.15 6.02
N PHE A 32 -8.54 20.18 5.98
CA PHE A 32 -7.33 20.18 5.15
C PHE A 32 -6.30 19.13 5.62
N GLY A 33 -6.08 19.00 6.92
CA GLY A 33 -5.11 18.04 7.48
C GLY A 33 -5.56 16.58 7.39
N LEU A 34 -6.88 16.33 7.43
CA LEU A 34 -7.41 14.98 7.35
C LEU A 34 -7.13 14.32 5.99
N GLN A 35 -7.21 15.08 4.91
CA GLN A 35 -7.04 14.54 3.57
C GLN A 35 -5.60 14.06 3.31
N SER A 36 -4.59 14.83 3.70
CA SER A 36 -3.18 14.42 3.56
C SER A 36 -2.86 13.21 4.44
N PHE A 37 -3.38 13.19 5.67
CA PHE A 37 -3.25 12.03 6.56
C PHE A 37 -3.87 10.77 5.95
N LEU A 38 -5.09 10.85 5.42
CA LEU A 38 -5.77 9.70 4.81
C LEU A 38 -5.03 9.18 3.58
N ARG A 39 -4.46 10.06 2.74
CA ARG A 39 -3.65 9.65 1.58
C ARG A 39 -2.41 8.88 2.02
N ALA A 40 -1.66 9.41 2.98
CA ALA A 40 -0.47 8.76 3.53
C ALA A 40 -0.80 7.42 4.19
N TYR A 41 -1.91 7.38 4.94
CA TYR A 41 -2.40 6.16 5.59
C TYR A 41 -2.76 5.08 4.57
N ARG A 42 -3.50 5.42 3.50
CA ARG A 42 -3.88 4.49 2.43
C ARG A 42 -2.68 3.95 1.67
N ALA A 43 -1.76 4.82 1.23
CA ALA A 43 -0.55 4.40 0.51
C ALA A 43 0.30 3.44 1.36
N GLY A 44 0.49 3.76 2.65
CA GLY A 44 1.21 2.88 3.57
C GLY A 44 0.46 1.59 3.91
N ALA A 45 -0.88 1.61 3.95
CA ALA A 45 -1.69 0.41 4.13
C ALA A 45 -1.59 -0.53 2.92
N ASP A 46 -1.71 0.01 1.70
CA ASP A 46 -1.58 -0.75 0.45
C ASP A 46 -0.17 -1.35 0.30
N ALA A 47 0.89 -0.59 0.62
CA ALA A 47 2.25 -1.11 0.60
C ALA A 47 2.42 -2.32 1.54
N ARG A 48 1.84 -2.27 2.74
CA ARG A 48 1.87 -3.38 3.70
C ARG A 48 0.99 -4.55 3.26
N ALA A 49 -0.14 -4.28 2.62
CA ALA A 49 -1.01 -5.32 2.05
C ALA A 49 -0.32 -6.06 0.90
N ILE A 50 0.37 -5.35 0.01
CA ILE A 50 1.19 -5.98 -1.04
C ILE A 50 2.31 -6.81 -0.41
N ALA A 51 2.99 -6.31 0.62
CA ALA A 51 4.04 -7.06 1.31
C ALA A 51 3.51 -8.34 1.98
N SER A 52 2.30 -8.31 2.54
CA SER A 52 1.66 -9.51 3.10
C SER A 52 1.29 -10.53 2.02
N GLN A 53 0.78 -10.08 0.87
CA GLN A 53 0.51 -10.95 -0.28
C GLN A 53 1.78 -11.54 -0.90
N LEU A 54 2.89 -10.79 -0.96
CA LEU A 54 4.20 -11.32 -1.37
C LEU A 54 4.68 -12.40 -0.40
N SER A 55 4.52 -12.17 0.89
CA SER A 55 4.87 -13.15 1.92
C SER A 55 4.00 -14.41 1.81
N LEU A 56 2.70 -14.25 1.51
CA LEU A 56 1.78 -15.35 1.22
C LEU A 56 2.23 -16.13 -0.03
N ALA A 57 2.50 -15.45 -1.15
CA ALA A 57 2.98 -16.08 -2.37
C ALA A 57 4.27 -16.88 -2.11
N ARG A 58 5.24 -16.30 -1.39
CA ARG A 58 6.49 -16.98 -1.00
C ARG A 58 6.23 -18.24 -0.18
N MET A 59 5.34 -18.16 0.81
CA MET A 59 4.95 -19.30 1.64
C MET A 59 4.30 -20.39 0.78
N ARG A 60 3.39 -20.00 -0.12
CA ARG A 60 2.66 -20.92 -1.01
C ARG A 60 3.55 -21.64 -2.00
N ALA A 61 4.48 -20.92 -2.62
CA ALA A 61 5.49 -21.52 -3.50
C ALA A 61 6.27 -22.63 -2.76
N SER A 62 6.66 -22.35 -1.51
CA SER A 62 7.40 -23.29 -0.67
C SER A 62 6.52 -24.48 -0.23
N SER A 63 5.30 -24.23 0.23
CA SER A 63 4.42 -25.28 0.77
C SER A 63 3.90 -26.24 -0.30
N ALA A 64 3.62 -25.73 -1.50
CA ALA A 64 3.10 -26.53 -2.61
C ALA A 64 4.21 -27.12 -3.50
N PHE A 65 5.48 -26.84 -3.17
CA PHE A 65 6.65 -27.21 -3.98
C PHE A 65 6.46 -26.84 -5.46
N THR A 66 6.03 -25.60 -5.69
CA THR A 66 5.76 -25.04 -7.02
C THR A 66 6.15 -23.56 -7.06
N ARG A 67 5.73 -22.82 -8.08
CA ARG A 67 5.96 -21.39 -8.21
C ARG A 67 4.69 -20.63 -7.83
N ALA A 68 4.88 -19.47 -7.21
CA ALA A 68 3.77 -18.57 -6.92
C ALA A 68 4.13 -17.15 -7.33
N GLN A 69 3.17 -16.46 -7.92
CA GLN A 69 3.32 -15.10 -8.41
C GLN A 69 2.41 -14.17 -7.63
N LEU A 70 2.90 -12.97 -7.29
CA LEU A 70 2.01 -11.85 -7.03
C LEU A 70 1.84 -11.10 -8.34
N PHE A 71 0.77 -11.36 -9.07
CA PHE A 71 0.50 -10.69 -10.33
C PHE A 71 -0.04 -9.30 -10.05
N VAL A 72 0.65 -8.27 -10.52
CA VAL A 72 0.26 -6.87 -10.36
C VAL A 72 -0.06 -6.30 -11.73
N ASN A 73 -1.31 -5.89 -11.94
CA ASN A 73 -1.76 -5.35 -13.22
C ASN A 73 -1.63 -3.83 -13.22
N ALA A 74 -0.78 -3.30 -14.09
CA ALA A 74 -0.55 -1.85 -14.17
C ALA A 74 -1.76 -1.07 -14.67
N ASN A 75 -2.56 -1.68 -15.56
CA ASN A 75 -3.71 -1.03 -16.20
C ASN A 75 -4.90 -0.92 -15.25
N THR A 76 -5.21 -2.01 -14.53
CA THR A 76 -6.35 -2.05 -13.60
C THR A 76 -6.00 -1.63 -12.18
N GLN A 77 -4.70 -1.43 -11.87
CA GLN A 77 -4.21 -1.11 -10.53
C GLN A 77 -4.65 -2.14 -9.48
N THR A 78 -4.57 -3.42 -9.87
CA THR A 78 -4.94 -4.55 -9.03
C THR A 78 -3.78 -5.50 -8.82
N TYR A 79 -3.86 -6.31 -7.77
CA TYR A 79 -2.92 -7.38 -7.50
C TYR A 79 -3.63 -8.64 -7.01
N GLN A 80 -3.06 -9.80 -7.31
CA GLN A 80 -3.57 -11.10 -6.87
C GLN A 80 -2.47 -12.14 -6.79
N VAL A 81 -2.60 -13.10 -5.88
CA VAL A 81 -1.68 -14.23 -5.79
C VAL A 81 -2.13 -15.32 -6.74
N ARG A 82 -1.21 -15.86 -7.54
CA ARG A 82 -1.42 -16.99 -8.45
C ARG A 82 -0.46 -18.12 -8.10
N LEU A 83 -0.97 -19.34 -8.11
CA LEU A 83 -0.18 -20.55 -7.86
C LEU A 83 -0.10 -21.38 -9.14
N ASP A 84 1.13 -21.68 -9.56
CA ASP A 84 1.44 -22.59 -10.66
C ASP A 84 0.99 -24.02 -10.28
N SER A 85 -0.24 -24.35 -10.65
CA SER A 85 -0.96 -25.53 -10.17
C SER A 85 -0.67 -26.75 -11.03
N ASN A 86 -0.43 -26.54 -12.32
CA ASN A 86 -0.07 -27.58 -13.28
C ASN A 86 1.46 -27.81 -13.39
N LYS A 87 2.28 -26.94 -12.76
CA LYS A 87 3.74 -27.01 -12.68
C LYS A 87 4.45 -26.88 -14.03
N ASP A 88 3.84 -26.16 -14.96
CA ASP A 88 4.29 -26.16 -16.37
C ASP A 88 5.33 -25.08 -16.70
N GLY A 89 5.63 -24.16 -15.77
CA GLY A 89 6.56 -23.08 -16.08
C GLY A 89 5.88 -21.76 -16.47
N THR A 90 4.56 -21.71 -16.56
CA THR A 90 3.78 -20.52 -16.96
C THR A 90 2.74 -20.14 -15.91
N PHE A 91 2.10 -18.98 -16.08
CA PHE A 91 0.97 -18.55 -15.28
C PHE A 91 -0.22 -18.30 -16.23
N ASP A 92 -1.18 -19.21 -16.27
CA ASP A 92 -2.28 -19.21 -17.24
C ASP A 92 -3.66 -19.45 -16.61
N THR A 93 -4.68 -19.75 -17.43
CA THR A 93 -6.06 -19.97 -16.97
C THR A 93 -6.25 -21.24 -16.15
N ASN A 94 -5.29 -22.18 -16.18
CA ASN A 94 -5.31 -23.41 -15.41
C ASN A 94 -4.76 -23.21 -13.99
N ASP A 95 -4.22 -22.02 -13.69
CA ASP A 95 -3.65 -21.70 -12.39
C ASP A 95 -4.66 -21.11 -11.42
N VAL A 96 -4.46 -21.44 -10.15
CA VAL A 96 -5.35 -21.02 -9.08
C VAL A 96 -5.00 -19.60 -8.65
N THR A 97 -5.99 -18.71 -8.67
CA THR A 97 -5.92 -17.42 -7.98
C THR A 97 -6.36 -17.58 -6.53
N GLU A 98 -5.52 -17.13 -5.61
CA GLU A 98 -5.75 -17.26 -4.17
C GLU A 98 -6.16 -15.91 -3.56
N GLY A 99 -7.19 -15.90 -2.71
CA GLY A 99 -7.68 -14.70 -2.03
C GLY A 99 -8.48 -13.72 -2.90
N GLY A 100 -8.43 -13.87 -4.23
CA GLY A 100 -9.11 -13.04 -5.20
C GLY A 100 -8.25 -11.87 -5.69
N THR A 101 -8.88 -10.92 -6.38
CA THR A 101 -8.23 -9.73 -6.92
C THR A 101 -8.47 -8.54 -6.00
N TYR A 102 -7.39 -7.90 -5.55
CA TYR A 102 -7.43 -6.72 -4.71
C TYR A 102 -7.12 -5.46 -5.53
N SER A 103 -7.89 -4.40 -5.32
CA SER A 103 -7.61 -3.08 -5.90
C SER A 103 -6.83 -2.21 -4.93
N LEU A 104 -5.98 -1.33 -5.47
CA LEU A 104 -5.38 -0.26 -4.67
C LEU A 104 -6.45 0.68 -4.10
N SER A 105 -6.15 1.27 -2.95
CA SER A 105 -7.01 2.25 -2.31
C SER A 105 -7.19 3.49 -3.18
N PRO A 106 -8.35 4.18 -3.12
CA PRO A 106 -8.57 5.40 -3.89
C PRO A 106 -7.51 6.46 -3.60
N GLY A 107 -6.87 6.95 -4.66
CA GLY A 107 -5.80 7.94 -4.61
C GLY A 107 -4.39 7.36 -4.49
N VAL A 108 -4.24 6.03 -4.53
CA VAL A 108 -2.96 5.32 -4.59
C VAL A 108 -2.82 4.72 -5.98
N ASN A 109 -1.64 4.88 -6.59
CA ASN A 109 -1.35 4.45 -7.95
C ASN A 109 -0.02 3.69 -8.00
N LEU A 110 0.10 2.76 -8.95
CA LEU A 110 1.37 2.12 -9.25
C LEU A 110 2.29 3.14 -9.94
N GLY A 111 3.49 3.33 -9.40
CA GLY A 111 4.50 4.18 -10.02
C GLY A 111 5.48 4.78 -9.02
N PHE A 112 6.58 5.31 -9.55
CA PHE A 112 7.62 6.00 -8.80
C PHE A 112 7.78 7.48 -9.22
N GLY A 113 6.90 7.98 -10.09
CA GLY A 113 6.90 9.38 -10.53
C GLY A 113 8.26 9.82 -11.08
N ALA A 114 8.78 10.92 -10.56
CA ALA A 114 10.08 11.48 -10.93
C ALA A 114 11.27 10.91 -10.14
N ILE A 115 11.05 9.92 -9.25
CA ILE A 115 12.15 9.29 -8.50
C ILE A 115 13.04 8.51 -9.47
N THR A 116 14.36 8.74 -9.34
CA THR A 116 15.39 8.02 -10.11
C THR A 116 16.21 7.06 -9.25
N THR A 117 16.17 7.21 -7.93
CA THR A 117 16.88 6.34 -6.98
C THR A 117 16.06 5.07 -6.74
N PRO A 118 16.58 3.87 -7.02
CA PRO A 118 15.86 2.62 -6.77
C PRO A 118 15.75 2.32 -5.26
N ALA A 119 14.68 1.61 -4.87
CA ALA A 119 14.54 1.04 -3.54
C ALA A 119 15.18 -0.36 -3.48
N GLY A 120 15.72 -0.71 -2.30
CA GLY A 120 16.28 -2.04 -2.06
C GLY A 120 17.50 -2.35 -2.91
N GLU A 121 17.51 -3.53 -3.54
CA GLU A 121 18.68 -4.07 -4.26
C GLU A 121 18.63 -3.80 -5.78
N GLN A 122 17.62 -3.08 -6.28
CA GLN A 122 17.52 -2.75 -7.71
C GLN A 122 18.68 -1.83 -8.13
N THR A 123 19.29 -2.11 -9.28
CA THR A 123 20.36 -1.28 -9.87
C THR A 123 19.79 -0.10 -10.65
N THR A 124 18.70 -0.33 -11.37
CA THR A 124 17.92 0.67 -12.09
C THR A 124 16.49 0.61 -11.59
N ILE A 125 15.90 1.78 -11.30
CA ILE A 125 14.51 1.85 -10.86
C ILE A 125 13.59 1.27 -11.94
N SER A 126 12.80 0.26 -11.58
CA SER A 126 11.87 -0.37 -12.52
C SER A 126 10.70 -1.02 -11.81
N GLN A 127 9.53 -0.90 -12.43
CA GLN A 127 8.27 -1.36 -11.86
C GLN A 127 8.04 -2.86 -12.16
N SER A 128 7.95 -3.68 -11.12
CA SER A 128 7.67 -5.13 -11.24
C SER A 128 6.18 -5.40 -11.37
N VAL A 129 5.64 -5.21 -12.57
CA VAL A 129 4.21 -5.37 -12.92
C VAL A 129 4.05 -6.24 -14.17
N ASP A 130 2.82 -6.68 -14.41
CA ASP A 130 2.41 -7.49 -15.56
C ASP A 130 3.35 -8.69 -15.77
N ALA A 131 4.01 -8.81 -16.92
CA ALA A 131 4.95 -9.89 -17.21
C ALA A 131 6.20 -9.91 -16.32
N ALA A 132 6.54 -8.78 -15.68
CA ALA A 132 7.64 -8.66 -14.73
C ALA A 132 7.19 -8.73 -13.26
N SER A 133 5.95 -9.13 -13.01
CA SER A 133 5.41 -9.33 -11.66
C SER A 133 6.25 -10.30 -10.83
N PRO A 134 6.38 -10.09 -9.50
CA PRO A 134 7.21 -10.94 -8.65
C PRO A 134 6.79 -12.40 -8.63
N VAL A 135 7.75 -13.32 -8.84
CA VAL A 135 7.55 -14.77 -8.79
C VAL A 135 8.50 -15.38 -7.76
N PHE A 136 8.01 -16.28 -6.92
CA PHE A 136 8.80 -17.12 -6.02
C PHE A 136 8.85 -18.56 -6.54
N ASN A 137 10.00 -19.21 -6.39
CA ASN A 137 10.13 -20.64 -6.61
C ASN A 137 9.90 -21.44 -5.31
N SER A 138 9.99 -22.77 -5.40
CA SER A 138 9.79 -23.70 -4.28
C SER A 138 10.79 -23.54 -3.12
N ARG A 139 11.87 -22.78 -3.30
CA ARG A 139 12.83 -22.43 -2.24
C ARG A 139 12.48 -21.11 -1.55
N GLY A 140 11.38 -20.46 -1.94
CA GLY A 140 10.97 -19.17 -1.41
C GLY A 140 11.93 -18.03 -1.77
N VAL A 141 12.72 -18.18 -2.84
CA VAL A 141 13.53 -17.10 -3.42
C VAL A 141 12.89 -16.64 -4.73
N PRO A 142 13.17 -15.41 -5.18
CA PRO A 142 12.71 -14.94 -6.47
C PRO A 142 13.13 -15.91 -7.56
N GLY A 143 12.20 -16.28 -8.44
CA GLY A 143 12.51 -16.98 -9.67
C GLY A 143 13.31 -16.08 -10.63
N ASN A 144 13.80 -16.66 -11.73
CA ASN A 144 14.55 -15.90 -12.73
C ASN A 144 13.59 -15.11 -13.63
N GLY A 145 12.97 -14.05 -13.08
CA GLY A 145 12.16 -13.11 -13.84
C GLY A 145 12.99 -12.01 -14.49
N THR A 146 12.41 -11.31 -15.46
CA THR A 146 13.07 -10.25 -16.25
C THR A 146 13.60 -9.09 -15.40
N LEU A 147 13.03 -8.87 -14.21
CA LEU A 147 13.43 -7.83 -13.26
C LEU A 147 13.69 -8.44 -11.88
N THR A 148 14.87 -9.04 -11.67
CA THR A 148 15.33 -9.39 -10.32
C THR A 148 16.50 -8.49 -9.92
N PRO A 149 16.48 -7.91 -8.71
CA PRO A 149 15.46 -8.00 -7.65
C PRO A 149 14.18 -7.20 -7.97
N TYR A 150 13.04 -7.65 -7.44
CA TYR A 150 11.73 -7.06 -7.72
C TYR A 150 11.47 -5.83 -6.85
N ALA A 151 10.75 -4.85 -7.40
CA ALA A 151 10.21 -3.71 -6.65
C ALA A 151 8.86 -3.27 -7.23
N ILE A 152 7.88 -3.10 -6.34
CA ILE A 152 6.58 -2.51 -6.64
C ILE A 152 6.53 -1.13 -6.00
N TYR A 153 6.52 -0.09 -6.82
CA TYR A 153 6.44 1.30 -6.39
C TYR A 153 5.00 1.77 -6.36
N LEU A 154 4.65 2.52 -5.31
CA LEU A 154 3.37 3.17 -5.12
C LEU A 154 3.60 4.67 -4.97
N THR A 155 2.71 5.44 -5.58
CA THR A 155 2.62 6.89 -5.43
C THR A 155 1.18 7.27 -5.11
N ASN A 156 0.97 8.42 -4.49
CA ASN A 156 -0.37 8.99 -4.41
C ASN A 156 -0.70 9.81 -5.68
N SER A 157 -1.96 10.18 -5.85
CA SER A 157 -2.40 10.97 -7.01
C SER A 157 -1.72 12.34 -7.15
N ASP A 158 -1.21 12.91 -6.06
CA ASP A 158 -0.48 14.20 -6.08
C ASP A 158 1.02 14.01 -6.38
N ASN A 159 1.52 12.77 -6.45
CA ASN A 159 2.94 12.43 -6.63
C ASN A 159 3.89 13.09 -5.62
N ASP A 160 3.47 13.17 -4.35
CA ASP A 160 4.26 13.72 -3.24
C ASP A 160 4.64 12.66 -2.18
N LEU A 161 4.03 11.48 -2.23
CA LEU A 161 4.26 10.37 -1.31
C LEU A 161 4.58 9.09 -2.07
N PHE A 162 5.75 8.54 -1.79
CA PHE A 162 6.23 7.34 -2.48
C PHE A 162 6.55 6.22 -1.50
N TYR A 163 6.04 5.04 -1.81
CA TYR A 163 6.35 3.78 -1.14
C TYR A 163 6.92 2.78 -2.15
N ALA A 164 7.71 1.83 -1.65
CA ALA A 164 8.13 0.70 -2.45
C ALA A 164 8.01 -0.59 -1.64
N VAL A 165 7.65 -1.67 -2.31
CA VAL A 165 7.67 -3.02 -1.75
C VAL A 165 8.65 -3.84 -2.58
N THR A 166 9.78 -4.21 -1.98
CA THR A 166 10.87 -4.88 -2.69
C THR A 166 10.98 -6.34 -2.27
N VAL A 167 11.44 -7.19 -3.19
CA VAL A 167 11.87 -8.56 -2.89
C VAL A 167 13.36 -8.67 -3.19
N SER A 168 14.18 -8.95 -2.16
CA SER A 168 15.63 -9.19 -2.33
C SER A 168 15.89 -10.47 -3.13
N GLN A 169 17.11 -10.65 -3.63
CA GLN A 169 17.53 -11.91 -4.28
C GLN A 169 17.39 -13.15 -3.35
N SER A 170 17.39 -12.95 -2.03
CA SER A 170 17.17 -13.99 -1.03
C SER A 170 15.69 -14.22 -0.67
N GLY A 171 14.77 -13.47 -1.28
CA GLY A 171 13.32 -13.59 -1.05
C GLY A 171 12.80 -12.79 0.14
N ARG A 172 13.60 -11.87 0.70
CA ARG A 172 13.15 -10.98 1.78
C ARG A 172 12.26 -9.90 1.20
N VAL A 173 11.06 -9.77 1.76
CA VAL A 173 10.09 -8.72 1.42
C VAL A 173 10.31 -7.56 2.38
N ASN A 174 10.52 -6.35 1.85
CA ASN A 174 10.68 -5.13 2.63
C ASN A 174 9.73 -4.04 2.12
N VAL A 175 9.22 -3.22 3.03
CA VAL A 175 8.46 -2.01 2.72
C VAL A 175 9.37 -0.80 2.95
N TRP A 176 9.33 0.14 2.02
CA TRP A 176 10.11 1.37 2.04
C TRP A 176 9.21 2.57 1.85
N GLN A 177 9.64 3.69 2.42
CA GLN A 177 9.09 5.01 2.11
C GLN A 177 10.21 5.91 1.61
N ASN A 178 9.97 6.67 0.56
CA ASN A 178 10.88 7.73 0.16
C ASN A 178 10.64 8.95 1.04
N VAL A 179 11.66 9.41 1.75
CA VAL A 179 11.64 10.60 2.59
C VAL A 179 12.77 11.50 2.10
N ALA A 180 12.42 12.68 1.59
CA ALA A 180 13.37 13.67 1.07
C ALA A 180 14.37 13.09 0.04
N GLY A 181 13.91 12.21 -0.85
CA GLY A 181 14.74 11.61 -1.90
C GLY A 181 15.46 10.32 -1.51
N ALA A 182 15.42 9.93 -0.23
CA ALA A 182 16.06 8.72 0.28
C ALA A 182 15.04 7.65 0.68
N TRP A 183 15.30 6.39 0.33
CA TRP A 183 14.46 5.26 0.74
C TRP A 183 14.80 4.82 2.17
N ALA A 184 13.81 4.85 3.06
CA ALA A 184 13.90 4.37 4.43
C ALA A 184 12.99 3.15 4.64
N LEU A 185 13.48 2.15 5.38
CA LEU A 185 12.66 0.99 5.78
C LEU A 185 11.51 1.43 6.70
N ARG A 186 10.35 0.79 6.53
CA ARG A 186 9.13 1.06 7.29
C ARG A 186 8.62 -0.16 8.07
#